data_AF-I3X3W5-F1
#
_entry.id   AF-I3X3W5-F1
#
_cell.length_a   1.000
_cell.length_b   1.000
_cell.length_c   1.000
_cell.angle_alpha   90.00
_cell.angle_beta   90.00
_cell.angle_gamma   90.00
#
_symmetry.space_group_name_H-M   'P 1'
#
loop_
_entity.id
_entity.type
_entity.pdbx_description
1 polymer ?
#
loop_
_entity_poly.entity_id
_entity_poly.type
_entity_poly.pdbx_seq_one_letter_code
_entity_poly.pdbx_strand_id
1 'polypeptide(L)' 'MPSILLLTASPRPGSFSTQIAVELAERLRAANPAGALLHRDLATNPLPHIDSGFTAGDPQTGRGPERCGSRCNPPVG' A
#
# COMPACT_ATOMS: atom_id res chain seq x y z
N MET A 1 3.32 4.00 -22.17
CA MET A 1 3.26 4.91 -21.01
C MET A 1 3.78 4.14 -19.80
N PRO A 2 4.91 4.52 -19.18
CA PRO A 2 5.43 3.81 -18.02
C PRO A 2 4.65 4.17 -16.76
N SER A 3 4.40 3.17 -15.91
CA SER A 3 3.86 3.33 -14.56
C SER A 3 4.98 3.13 -13.55
N ILE A 4 5.17 4.10 -12.66
CA ILE A 4 6.17 4.07 -11.59
C ILE A 4 5.46 3.74 -10.29
N LEU A 5 5.98 2.76 -9.55
CA LEU A 5 5.56 2.45 -8.19
C LEU A 5 6.66 2.91 -7.22
N LEU A 6 6.41 4.00 -6.50
CA LEU A 6 7.21 4.42 -5.36
C LEU A 6 6.81 3.57 -4.15
N LEU A 7 7.74 2.75 -3.65
CA LEU A 7 7.50 1.89 -2.50
C LEU A 7 8.41 2.30 -1.33
N THR A 8 7.81 2.80 -0.25
CA THR A 8 8.52 3.24 0.96
C THR A 8 8.22 2.29 2.10
N ALA A 9 9.22 1.97 2.91
CA ALA A 9 9.06 1.02 4.03
C ALA A 9 9.68 1.51 5.35
N SER A 10 10.23 2.73 5.37
CA SER A 10 10.89 3.24 6.56
C SER A 10 9.85 3.78 7.55
N PRO A 11 9.78 3.27 8.79
CA PRO A 11 8.85 3.79 9.81
C PRO A 11 9.37 5.05 10.49
N ARG A 12 10.60 5.49 10.16
CA ARG A 12 11.27 6.59 10.86
C ARG A 12 10.82 7.94 10.27
N PRO A 13 10.43 8.92 11.11
CA PRO A 13 10.27 10.28 10.65
C PRO A 13 11.63 10.82 10.16
N GLY A 14 11.64 11.48 8.99
CA GLY A 14 12.87 12.03 8.39
C GLY A 14 13.81 10.98 7.79
N SER A 15 13.30 9.83 7.35
CA SER A 15 14.11 8.80 6.69
C SER A 15 14.77 9.29 5.40
N PHE A 16 16.09 9.27 5.35
CA PHE A 16 16.87 9.72 4.21
C PHE A 16 16.60 8.91 2.93
N SER A 17 16.41 7.59 3.06
CA SER A 17 16.05 6.74 1.91
C SER A 17 14.67 7.10 1.36
N THR A 18 13.73 7.47 2.23
CA THR A 18 12.39 7.93 1.82
C THR A 18 12.48 9.26 1.09
N GLN A 19 13.27 10.21 1.62
CA GLN A 19 13.48 11.52 1.00
C GLN A 19 14.07 11.41 -0.41
N ILE A 20 15.16 10.64 -0.57
CA ILE A 20 15.78 10.43 -1.89
C ILE A 20 14.81 9.75 -2.85
N ALA A 21 14.09 8.72 -2.41
CA ALA A 21 13.17 7.98 -3.27
C ALA A 21 12.03 8.87 -3.78
N VAL A 22 11.46 9.72 -2.91
CA VAL A 22 10.44 10.71 -3.29
C VAL A 22 10.99 11.70 -4.30
N GLU A 23 12.17 12.27 -4.04
CA GLU A 23 12.78 13.25 -4.95
C GLU A 23 13.04 12.65 -6.34
N LEU A 24 13.56 11.43 -6.40
CA LEU A 24 13.81 10.72 -7.65
C LEU A 24 12.49 10.43 -8.40
N ALA A 25 11.48 9.94 -7.70
CA ALA A 25 10.18 9.63 -8.30
C ALA A 25 9.54 10.88 -8.93
N GLU A 26 9.66 12.04 -8.26
CA GLU A 26 9.19 13.31 -8.78
C GLU A 26 9.94 13.76 -10.04
N ARG A 27 11.28 13.61 -10.05
CA ARG A 27 12.09 13.89 -11.26
C ARG A 27 11.69 13.00 -12.44
N LEU A 28 11.40 11.72 -12.18
CA LEU A 28 10.96 10.78 -13.21
C LEU A 28 9.56 11.13 -13.75
N ARG A 29 8.63 11.55 -12.87
CA ARG A 29 7.30 12.05 -13.27
C ARG A 29 7.41 13.32 -14.11
N ALA A 30 8.28 14.25 -13.73
CA ALA A 30 8.49 15.48 -14.48
C ALA A 30 9.07 15.22 -15.88
N ALA A 31 9.98 14.25 -16.02
CA ALA A 31 10.53 13.84 -17.30
C ALA A 31 9.51 13.15 -18.22
N ASN A 32 8.46 12.54 -17.65
CA ASN A 32 7.39 11.92 -18.40
C ASN A 32 6.01 12.19 -17.77
N PRO A 33 5.41 13.36 -18.06
CA PRO A 33 4.16 13.78 -17.44
C PRO A 33 2.95 12.89 -17.77
N ALA A 34 3.02 12.12 -18.86
CA ALA A 34 1.99 11.18 -19.26
C ALA A 34 2.10 9.82 -18.53
N GLY A 35 3.16 9.61 -17.73
CA GLY A 35 3.34 8.42 -16.89
C GLY A 35 2.58 8.52 -15.57
N ALA A 36 2.16 7.37 -15.03
CA ALA A 36 1.52 7.30 -13.72
C ALA A 36 2.58 7.15 -12.61
N LEU A 37 2.40 7.83 -11.48
CA LEU A 37 3.19 7.65 -10.27
C LEU A 37 2.26 7.18 -9.13
N LEU A 38 2.45 5.95 -8.68
CA LEU A 38 1.71 5.33 -7.58
C LEU A 38 2.63 5.26 -6.36
N HIS A 39 2.19 5.77 -5.21
CA HIS A 39 2.95 5.68 -3.96
C HIS A 39 2.30 4.66 -3.02
N ARG A 40 3.07 3.65 -2.62
CA ARG A 40 2.70 2.66 -1.60
C ARG A 40 3.65 2.78 -0.42
N ASP A 41 3.11 3.22 0.71
CA ASP A 41 3.85 3.28 1.97
C ASP A 41 3.51 2.08 2.86
N LEU A 42 4.49 1.22 3.07
CA LEU A 42 4.36 0.03 3.91
C LEU A 42 4.48 0.33 5.41
N ALA A 43 4.99 1.50 5.79
CA ALA A 43 5.02 1.90 7.18
C ALA A 43 3.62 2.28 7.70
N THR A 44 2.81 2.94 6.86
CA THR A 44 1.43 3.33 7.19
C THR A 44 0.40 2.28 6.81
N ASN A 45 0.63 1.52 5.73
CA ASN A 45 -0.24 0.44 5.28
C ASN A 45 0.53 -0.88 5.19
N PRO A 46 0.77 -1.55 6.34
CA PRO A 46 1.57 -2.76 6.39
C PRO A 46 0.91 -3.90 5.62
N LEU A 47 1.74 -4.80 5.12
CA LEU A 47 1.25 -6.02 4.50
C LEU A 47 0.71 -6.97 5.59
N PRO A 48 -0.36 -7.74 5.29
CA PRO A 48 -0.76 -8.82 6.16
C PRO A 48 0.39 -9.82 6.32
N HIS A 49 0.52 -10.39 7.50
CA HIS A 49 1.47 -11.47 7.74
C HIS A 49 1.08 -12.71 6.93
N ILE A 50 2.08 -13.48 6.50
CA ILE A 50 1.85 -14.77 5.86
C ILE A 50 1.42 -15.77 6.94
N ASP A 51 0.30 -16.46 6.69
CA ASP A 51 -0.22 -17.51 7.55
C ASP A 51 -0.66 -18.74 6.72
N SER A 52 -1.25 -19.73 7.39
CA SER A 52 -1.70 -20.97 6.73
C SER A 52 -2.83 -20.73 5.71
N GLY A 53 -3.66 -19.70 5.91
CA GLY A 53 -4.69 -19.31 4.95
C GLY A 53 -4.07 -18.83 3.64
N PHE A 54 -2.95 -18.10 3.71
CA PHE A 54 -2.23 -17.61 2.53
C PHE A 54 -1.69 -18.80 1.72
N THR A 55 -1.11 -19.79 2.40
CA THR A 55 -0.60 -21.01 1.75
C THR A 55 -1.69 -21.88 1.17
N ALA A 56 -2.88 -21.89 1.78
CA ALA A 56 -4.04 -22.63 1.29
C ALA A 56 -4.75 -21.92 0.12
N GLY A 57 -4.34 -20.69 -0.22
CA GLY A 57 -4.98 -19.87 -1.25
C GLY A 57 -6.35 -19.35 -0.83
N ASP A 58 -6.61 -19.20 0.47
CA ASP A 58 -7.89 -18.68 0.97
C ASP A 58 -8.02 -17.20 0.59
N PRO A 59 -9.01 -16.82 -0.25
CA PRO A 59 -9.21 -15.45 -0.72
C PRO A 59 -9.60 -14.47 0.38
N GLN A 60 -9.89 -14.93 1.61
CA GLN A 60 -10.16 -14.10 2.78
C GLN A 60 -8.88 -13.78 3.57
N THR A 61 -7.78 -14.47 3.32
CA THR A 61 -6.52 -14.25 4.03
C THR A 61 -5.97 -12.86 3.76
N GLY A 62 -5.61 -12.15 4.83
CA GLY A 62 -4.95 -10.85 4.73
C GLY A 62 -5.87 -9.68 4.36
N ARG A 63 -7.19 -9.90 4.19
CA ARG A 63 -8.16 -8.81 4.36
C ARG A 63 -8.16 -8.42 5.83
N GLY A 64 -7.49 -7.33 6.17
CA GLY A 64 -7.61 -6.73 7.50
C GLY A 64 -9.09 -6.41 7.79
N PRO A 65 -9.49 -6.23 9.06
CA PRO A 65 -10.86 -5.83 9.38
C PRO A 65 -11.09 -4.42 8.84
N GLU A 66 -11.58 -4.33 7.61
CA GLU A 66 -12.33 -3.19 7.16
C GLU A 66 -13.51 -3.08 8.11
N ARG A 67 -13.35 -2.20 9.11
CA ARG A 67 -14.41 -1.84 10.03
C ARG A 67 -15.56 -1.35 9.15
N CYS A 68 -16.53 -2.21 8.89
CA CYS A 68 -17.86 -1.77 8.50
C CYS A 68 -18.39 -0.99 9.72
N GLY A 69 -18.09 0.30 9.77
CA GLY A 69 -18.56 1.17 10.85
C GLY A 69 -20.08 1.11 10.89
N SER A 70 -20.64 0.61 12.00
CA SER A 70 -22.04 0.69 12.48
C SER A 70 -23.22 0.60 11.49
N ARG A 71 -23.02 0.25 10.21
CA ARG A 71 -24.05 0.22 9.16
C ARG A 71 -24.19 -1.13 8.46
N CYS A 72 -23.45 -2.14 8.89
CA CYS A 72 -23.77 -3.52 8.51
C CYS A 72 -24.94 -4.01 9.39
N ASN A 73 -26.14 -3.99 8.81
CA ASN A 73 -27.40 -4.49 9.38
C ASN A 73 -27.25 -5.98 9.76
N PRO A 74 -27.71 -6.46 10.93
CA PRO A 74 -27.66 -7.89 11.24
C PRO A 74 -28.56 -8.70 10.27
N PRO A 75 -28.22 -9.96 9.99
CA PRO A 75 -29.11 -10.85 9.26
C PRO A 75 -30.37 -11.08 10.11
N VAL A 76 -31.53 -10.85 9.50
CA VAL A 76 -32.82 -11.17 10.10
C VAL A 76 -32.93 -12.70 10.15
N GLY A 77 -32.96 -13.25 11.36
CA GLY A 77 -33.25 -14.64 11.68
C GLY A 77 -33.92 -14.71 13.04
#